data_AF-A0A369Z199-F1
#
_entry.id   AF-A0A369Z199-F1
#
_cell.length_a   1.000
_cell.length_b   1.000
_cell.length_c   1.000
_cell.angle_alpha   90.00
_cell.angle_beta   90.00
_cell.angle_gamma   90.00
#
_symmetry.space_group_name_H-M   'P 1'
#
loop_
_entity.id
_entity.type
_entity.pdbx_description
1 polymer ?
#
loop_
_entity_poly.entity_id
_entity_poly.type
_entity_poly.pdbx_seq_one_letter_code
_entity_poly.pdbx_strand_id
1 'polypeptide(L)' 'MKLPFKTNSELAAKEERKKNYQSAYVLWKKASKLTGKEINKHWCISRAEWCQKMHQEEVKLKTRKIYVPH' A
#
# COMPACT_ATOMS: atom_id res chain seq x y z
N MET A 1 -20.92 6.19 5.12
CA MET A 1 -20.95 5.56 3.79
C MET A 1 -19.73 4.66 3.64
N LYS A 2 -19.90 3.34 3.41
CA LYS A 2 -18.77 2.44 3.07
C LYS A 2 -18.44 2.64 1.59
N LEU A 3 -17.21 3.05 1.27
CA LEU A 3 -16.76 3.15 -0.11
C LEU A 3 -16.68 1.75 -0.73
N PRO A 4 -17.14 1.55 -1.97
CA PRO A 4 -17.07 0.26 -2.62
C PRO A 4 -15.61 -0.16 -2.86
N PHE A 5 -15.40 -1.46 -3.04
CA PHE A 5 -14.09 -2.06 -3.34
C PHE A 5 -13.35 -1.27 -4.43
N LYS A 6 -14.04 -0.99 -5.56
CA LYS A 6 -13.48 -0.30 -6.73
C LYS A 6 -12.87 1.05 -6.36
N THR A 7 -13.60 1.87 -5.59
CA THR A 7 -13.11 3.18 -5.16
C THR A 7 -11.92 3.09 -4.21
N ASN A 8 -11.88 2.12 -3.30
CA ASN A 8 -10.71 1.92 -2.44
C ASN A 8 -9.48 1.49 -3.25
N SER A 9 -9.66 0.62 -4.24
CA SER A 9 -8.60 0.17 -5.15
C SER A 9 -8.06 1.32 -6.01
N GLU A 10 -8.94 2.17 -6.54
CA GLU A 10 -8.55 3.35 -7.33
C GLU A 10 -7.78 4.37 -6.48
N LEU A 11 -8.25 4.62 -5.25
CA LEU A 11 -7.53 5.48 -4.30
C LEU A 11 -6.17 4.89 -3.93
N ALA A 12 -6.09 3.58 -3.69
CA ALA A 12 -4.83 2.91 -3.39
C ALA A 12 -3.82 3.07 -4.54
N ALA A 13 -4.25 2.82 -5.78
CA ALA A 13 -3.43 2.99 -6.97
C ALA A 13 -3.00 4.45 -7.19
N LYS A 14 -3.84 5.42 -6.80
CA LYS A 14 -3.48 6.85 -6.84
C LYS A 14 -2.38 7.18 -5.82
N GLU A 15 -2.44 6.59 -4.62
CA GLU A 15 -1.42 6.77 -3.59
C GLU A 15 -0.11 6.04 -3.95
N GLU A 16 -0.17 4.87 -4.60
CA GLU A 16 1.01 4.19 -5.16
C GLU A 16 1.75 5.09 -6.15
N ARG A 17 1.03 5.77 -7.04
CA ARG A 17 1.62 6.74 -7.99
C ARG A 17 2.27 7.95 -7.32
N LYS A 18 1.80 8.32 -6.13
CA LYS A 18 2.40 9.39 -5.33
C LYS A 18 3.57 8.92 -4.47
N LYS A 19 3.97 7.64 -4.56
CA LYS A 19 4.93 6.97 -3.66
C LYS A 19 4.48 6.97 -2.18
N ASN A 20 3.19 7.19 -1.93
CA ASN A 20 2.60 7.10 -0.59
C ASN A 20 2.26 5.65 -0.26
N TYR A 21 3.27 4.78 -0.28
CA TYR A 21 3.07 3.33 -0.14
C TYR A 21 2.44 2.94 1.21
N GLN A 22 2.68 3.72 2.27
CA GLN A 22 2.03 3.52 3.57
C GLN A 22 0.51 3.76 3.51
N SER A 23 0.08 4.84 2.85
CA SER A 23 -1.34 5.13 2.63
C SER A 23 -1.99 4.10 1.73
N ALA A 24 -1.29 3.70 0.65
CA ALA A 24 -1.74 2.66 -0.27
C ALA A 24 -1.95 1.31 0.44
N TYR A 25 -1.04 0.91 1.35
CA TYR A 25 -1.19 -0.29 2.17
C TYR A 25 -2.51 -0.32 2.94
N VAL A 26 -2.85 0.78 3.61
CA VAL A 26 -4.07 0.88 4.42
C VAL A 26 -5.31 0.78 3.52
N LEU A 27 -5.28 1.40 2.34
CA LEU A 27 -6.38 1.36 1.38
C LEU A 27 -6.57 -0.04 0.79
N TRP A 28 -5.49 -0.71 0.38
CA TRP A 28 -5.53 -2.10 -0.09
C TRP A 28 -6.04 -3.06 0.99
N LYS A 29 -5.63 -2.88 2.25
CA LYS A 29 -6.11 -3.69 3.38
C LYS A 29 -7.59 -3.42 3.71
N LYS A 30 -8.08 -2.19 3.48
CA LYS A 30 -9.53 -1.89 3.58
C LYS A 30 -10.30 -2.53 2.42
N ALA A 31 -9.79 -2.44 1.20
CA ALA A 31 -10.38 -3.06 0.01
C ALA A 31 -10.51 -4.57 0.16
N SER A 32 -9.49 -5.25 0.72
CA SER A 32 -9.52 -6.70 0.94
C SER A 32 -10.60 -7.15 1.94
N LYS A 33 -10.95 -6.29 2.91
CA LYS A 33 -12.05 -6.56 3.86
C LYS A 33 -13.44 -6.27 3.29
N LEU A 34 -13.51 -5.42 2.26
CA LEU A 34 -14.76 -5.00 1.64
C LEU A 34 -15.18 -5.90 0.47
N THR A 35 -14.23 -6.59 -0.16
CA THR A 35 -14.53 -7.53 -1.24
C THR A 35 -15.04 -8.87 -0.69
N GLY A 36 -16.15 -9.35 -1.24
CA GLY A 36 -16.66 -10.71 -0.98
C GLY A 36 -16.04 -11.79 -1.87
N LYS A 37 -15.24 -11.41 -2.88
CA LYS A 37 -14.57 -12.35 -3.78
C LYS A 37 -13.16 -12.65 -3.27
N GLU A 38 -12.84 -13.93 -3.08
CA GLU A 38 -11.53 -14.38 -2.60
C GLU A 38 -10.37 -13.96 -3.51
N ILE A 39 -10.54 -14.04 -4.84
CA ILE A 39 -9.55 -13.55 -5.82
C ILE A 39 -9.20 -12.08 -5.58
N ASN A 40 -10.21 -11.24 -5.41
CA ASN A 40 -10.01 -9.81 -5.17
C ASN A 40 -9.38 -9.56 -3.79
N LYS A 41 -9.70 -10.40 -2.80
CA LYS A 41 -9.11 -10.33 -1.46
C LYS A 41 -7.62 -10.67 -1.51
N HIS A 42 -7.25 -11.75 -2.20
CA HIS A 42 -5.86 -12.16 -2.42
C HIS A 42 -5.09 -11.06 -3.16
N TRP A 43 -5.64 -10.54 -4.26
CA TRP A 43 -5.04 -9.43 -5.00
C TRP A 43 -4.73 -8.24 -4.10
N CYS A 44 -5.71 -7.82 -3.29
CA CYS A 44 -5.52 -6.69 -2.38
C CYS A 44 -4.50 -6.96 -1.27
N ILE A 45 -4.46 -8.18 -0.73
CA ILE A 45 -3.47 -8.56 0.28
C ILE A 45 -2.06 -8.51 -0.33
N SER A 46 -1.86 -9.16 -1.48
CA SER A 46 -0.55 -9.15 -2.16
C SER A 46 -0.09 -7.74 -2.51
N ARG A 47 -1.02 -6.86 -2.92
CA ARG A 47 -0.69 -5.46 -3.20
C ARG A 47 -0.39 -4.65 -1.95
N ALA A 48 -1.10 -4.90 -0.86
CA ALA A 48 -0.77 -4.32 0.44
C ALA A 48 0.65 -4.73 0.85
N GLU A 49 0.98 -6.02 0.83
CA GLU A 49 2.32 -6.51 1.20
C GLU A 49 3.42 -5.88 0.33
N TRP A 50 3.18 -5.74 -0.97
CA TRP A 50 4.13 -5.07 -1.86
C TRP A 50 4.32 -3.60 -1.49
N CYS A 51 3.24 -2.86 -1.23
CA CYS A 51 3.32 -1.47 -0.76
C CYS A 51 4.09 -1.37 0.57
N GLN A 52 3.87 -2.31 1.48
CA GLN A 52 4.60 -2.34 2.76
C GLN A 52 6.09 -2.55 2.55
N LYS A 53 6.49 -3.47 1.65
CA LYS A 53 7.90 -3.68 1.29
C LYS A 53 8.51 -2.42 0.67
N MET A 54 7.82 -1.79 -0.28
CA MET A 54 8.28 -0.54 -0.91
C MET A 54 8.46 0.59 0.10
N HIS A 55 7.52 0.75 1.03
CA HIS A 55 7.67 1.71 2.12
C HIS A 55 8.91 1.41 2.98
N GLN A 56 9.14 0.16 3.36
CA GLN A 56 10.32 -0.23 4.12
C GLN A 56 11.62 -0.02 3.35
N GLU A 57 11.64 -0.27 2.05
CA GLU A 57 12.80 -0.01 1.20
C GLU A 57 13.10 1.49 1.10
N GLU A 58 12.08 2.33 0.92
CA GLU A 58 12.26 3.79 0.94
C GLU A 58 12.78 4.29 2.29
N VAL A 59 12.26 3.76 3.40
CA VAL A 59 12.76 4.08 4.74
C VAL A 59 14.21 3.62 4.92
N LYS A 60 14.56 2.41 4.47
CA LYS A 60 15.94 1.87 4.52
C LYS A 60 16.91 2.71 3.68
N LEU A 61 16.49 3.19 2.51
CA LEU A 61 17.30 4.07 1.68
C LEU A 61 17.52 5.43 2.33
N LYS A 62 16.50 5.97 3.02
CA LYS A 62 16.62 7.21 3.79
C LYS A 62 17.55 7.04 5.00
N THR A 63 17.43 5.96 5.78
CA THR A 63 18.31 5.72 6.93
C THR A 63 19.75 5.44 6.51
N ARG A 64 19.98 4.76 5.38
CA ARG A 64 21.35 4.58 4.83
C ARG A 64 22.01 5.89 4.41
N LYS A 65 21.25 6.89 3.96
CA LYS A 65 21.78 8.23 3.64
C LYS A 65 22.13 9.08 4.87
N ILE A 66 21.68 8.69 6.07
CA ILE A 66 21.94 9.43 7.31
C ILE A 66 23.28 9.00 7.95
N TYR A 67 23.86 7.86 7.56
CA TYR A 67 25.17 7.45 8.05
C TYR A 67 26.29 8.01 7.16
N VAL A 68 26.63 9.29 7.39
CA VAL A 68 27.93 9.85 7.01
C VAL A 68 28.75 9.90 8.31
N PRO A 69 29.65 8.94 8.57
CA PRO A 69 30.60 9.11 9.67
C PRO A 69 31.52 10.26 9.28
N HIS A 70 31.47 11.32 10.09
CA HIS A 70 32.26 12.54 9.93
C HIS A 70 33.64 12.38 10.56
#